data_AF-F1L7S7-F1
#
_entry.id   AF-F1L7S7-F1
#
_cell.length_a   1.000
_cell.length_b   1.000
_cell.length_c   1.000
_cell.angle_alpha   90.00
_cell.angle_beta   90.00
_cell.angle_gamma   90.00
#
_symmetry.space_group_name_H-M   'P 1'
#
loop_
_entity.id
_entity.type
_entity.pdbx_description
1 polymer ?
#
loop_
_entity_poly.entity_id
_entity_poly.type
_entity_poly.pdbx_seq_one_letter_code
_entity_poly.pdbx_strand_id
1 'polypeptide(L)'
;MMDDCRDNVEKLNDAKDMLDFHNKLFKVTEELREQRIANEIDDVSANDGKGHSPGEGEEAGDTPPPWVLPVVPYQEPPRKDSERVLYVMKHLHSMTAAEMRRELKLVHIDSRGKRSQLFERLKKYYRKEFAILKNAEPMRNRTERYYEYFVVMDFECTCEDEVYEYEHEIIEFPAVLIDVRNRRIVDTFHSHVRPRINPKLSEFCSRLTGVTQEMVDNALPFVDVFDSFRMWMQSHRLGHNNARYAFVTDGPWDIAKFFQMQCLQSGLGSVPHDFRHYINIRKAFLNKYLKGHHAQKTNLSGMLSELGMTFEGREHCGLDDSKNIARIVIRMLEDRSELRINERIARGSDKRKVVLPADASKEDRERQAWRDSLPFKVHPVSRDAFISGEYLDCDTCDEADD
;
A
#
# COMPACT_ATOMS: atom_id res chain seq x y z
N MET A 1 -37.27 7.43 -45.19
CA MET A 1 -36.14 6.52 -45.33
C MET A 1 -35.09 6.96 -44.30
N MET A 2 -34.85 6.12 -43.27
CA MET A 2 -33.67 5.99 -42.38
C MET A 2 -33.08 7.28 -41.77
N ASP A 3 -32.78 7.45 -40.48
CA ASP A 3 -32.71 6.68 -39.23
C ASP A 3 -32.81 7.73 -38.09
N ASP A 4 -33.62 7.57 -37.06
CA ASP A 4 -33.42 6.85 -35.79
C ASP A 4 -32.66 7.62 -34.69
N CYS A 5 -33.36 7.73 -33.56
CA CYS A 5 -33.01 7.91 -32.15
C CYS A 5 -31.81 8.76 -31.65
N ARG A 6 -32.19 9.59 -30.65
CA ARG A 6 -31.54 9.86 -29.34
C ARG A 6 -30.39 10.88 -29.29
N ASP A 7 -30.59 12.00 -28.58
CA ASP A 7 -30.20 12.14 -27.16
C ASP A 7 -30.37 13.55 -26.54
N ASN A 8 -30.51 13.56 -25.19
CA ASN A 8 -30.33 14.62 -24.18
C ASN A 8 -31.47 15.66 -23.99
N VAL A 9 -32.31 15.67 -22.94
CA VAL A 9 -32.19 15.48 -21.47
C VAL A 9 -31.30 16.52 -20.75
N GLU A 10 -32.02 17.48 -20.13
CA GLU A 10 -31.74 18.22 -18.88
C GLU A 10 -30.59 19.24 -18.79
N LYS A 11 -30.97 20.49 -18.47
CA LYS A 11 -30.68 21.19 -17.20
C LYS A 11 -30.97 22.69 -17.32
N LEU A 12 -31.92 23.22 -16.53
CA LEU A 12 -31.86 24.63 -16.04
C LEU A 12 -32.90 25.08 -14.99
N ASN A 13 -33.68 24.22 -14.31
CA ASN A 13 -34.72 24.68 -13.37
C ASN A 13 -34.51 24.43 -11.86
N ASP A 14 -33.43 23.78 -11.40
CA ASP A 14 -33.36 23.30 -10.00
C ASP A 14 -32.85 24.29 -8.94
N ALA A 15 -32.19 25.39 -9.32
CA ALA A 15 -31.53 26.24 -8.32
C ALA A 15 -32.48 27.20 -7.58
N LYS A 16 -33.57 27.61 -8.23
CA LYS A 16 -34.48 28.64 -7.69
C LYS A 16 -35.53 28.04 -6.75
N ASP A 17 -36.05 26.86 -7.10
CA ASP A 17 -37.06 26.15 -6.30
C ASP A 17 -36.46 25.58 -5.01
N MET A 18 -35.18 25.18 -5.04
CA MET A 18 -34.49 24.66 -3.85
C MET A 18 -34.15 25.75 -2.81
N LEU A 19 -33.93 26.98 -3.27
CA LEU A 19 -33.71 28.15 -2.40
C LEU A 19 -35.02 28.61 -1.73
N ASP A 20 -36.13 28.60 -2.48
CA ASP A 20 -37.47 28.90 -1.92
C ASP A 20 -37.95 27.83 -0.93
N PHE A 21 -37.60 26.56 -1.17
CA PHE A 21 -37.86 25.48 -0.22
C PHE A 21 -37.05 25.65 1.08
N HIS A 22 -35.75 25.97 0.98
CA HIS A 22 -34.91 26.21 2.17
C HIS A 22 -35.38 27.41 3.00
N ASN A 23 -35.80 28.50 2.35
CA ASN A 23 -36.31 29.69 3.05
C ASN A 23 -37.65 29.40 3.75
N LYS A 24 -38.52 28.59 3.16
CA LYS A 24 -39.76 28.11 3.82
C LYS A 24 -39.46 27.20 5.00
N LEU A 25 -38.49 26.28 4.86
CA LEU A 25 -38.10 25.37 5.94
C LEU A 25 -37.54 26.16 7.14
N PHE A 26 -36.70 27.17 6.86
CA PHE A 26 -36.10 28.02 7.89
C PHE A 26 -37.14 28.83 8.67
N LYS A 27 -38.15 29.38 7.99
CA LYS A 27 -39.28 30.07 8.64
C LYS A 27 -40.10 29.15 9.53
N VAL A 28 -40.43 27.94 9.07
CA VAL A 28 -41.19 26.96 9.85
C VAL A 28 -40.42 26.52 11.10
N THR A 29 -39.08 26.36 11.00
CA THR A 29 -38.24 26.02 12.15
C THR A 29 -38.12 27.16 13.18
N GLU A 30 -38.11 28.42 12.77
CA GLU A 30 -38.09 29.55 13.71
C GLU A 30 -39.46 29.75 14.36
N GLU A 31 -40.57 29.58 13.63
CA GLU A 31 -41.93 29.60 14.20
C GLU A 31 -42.15 28.46 15.22
N LEU A 32 -41.62 27.26 14.96
CA LEU A 32 -41.65 26.14 15.91
C LEU A 32 -40.73 26.35 17.11
N ARG A 33 -39.67 27.15 16.96
CA ARG A 33 -38.73 27.50 18.03
C ARG A 33 -39.32 28.56 18.95
N GLU A 34 -40.01 29.54 18.41
CA GLU A 34 -40.75 30.55 19.17
C GLU A 34 -41.96 29.93 19.91
N GLN A 35 -42.67 28.98 19.30
CA GLN A 35 -43.75 28.23 19.98
C GLN A 35 -43.23 27.33 21.11
N ARG A 36 -42.02 26.79 20.99
CA ARG A 36 -41.37 26.01 22.07
C ARG A 36 -40.95 26.88 23.25
N ILE A 37 -40.49 28.10 22.99
CA ILE A 37 -40.08 29.04 24.04
C ILE A 37 -41.31 29.65 24.74
N ALA A 38 -42.41 29.89 24.02
CA ALA A 38 -43.66 30.36 24.61
C ALA A 38 -44.34 29.30 25.51
N ASN A 39 -44.24 28.02 25.15
CA ASN A 39 -44.82 26.92 25.94
C ASN A 39 -43.97 26.52 27.18
N GLU A 40 -42.77 27.09 27.37
CA GLU A 40 -41.90 26.83 28.53
C GLU A 40 -42.00 27.91 29.64
N ILE A 41 -42.85 28.93 29.50
CA ILE A 41 -42.98 30.02 30.50
C ILE A 41 -44.28 29.95 31.32
N ASP A 42 -45.29 29.15 30.95
CA ASP A 42 -46.64 29.24 31.54
C ASP A 42 -47.07 28.17 32.57
N ASP A 43 -46.20 27.27 33.04
CA ASP A 43 -46.63 26.28 34.06
C ASP A 43 -45.64 26.08 35.24
N VAL A 44 -45.42 27.18 35.96
CA VAL A 44 -45.15 27.13 37.41
C VAL A 44 -46.20 27.97 38.11
N SER A 45 -47.42 27.44 38.31
CA SER A 45 -48.17 27.56 39.59
C SER A 45 -49.66 27.16 39.49
N ALA A 46 -50.09 26.40 40.51
CA ALA A 46 -51.38 26.48 41.20
C ALA A 46 -52.57 25.57 40.77
N ASN A 47 -52.59 24.39 41.41
CA ASN A 47 -53.58 23.91 42.41
C ASN A 47 -55.12 24.06 42.21
N ASP A 48 -55.77 22.95 42.60
CA ASP A 48 -57.10 22.78 43.21
C ASP A 48 -58.38 22.64 42.36
N GLY A 49 -59.01 21.45 42.47
CA GLY A 49 -60.38 21.35 43.00
C GLY A 49 -61.55 20.86 42.11
N LYS A 50 -61.85 19.55 42.21
CA LYS A 50 -63.18 18.86 42.26
C LYS A 50 -64.31 19.20 41.25
N GLY A 51 -64.86 18.14 40.63
CA GLY A 51 -66.32 18.05 40.36
C GLY A 51 -66.83 17.06 39.29
N HIS A 52 -67.33 15.90 39.75
CA HIS A 52 -68.45 15.08 39.22
C HIS A 52 -68.51 14.50 37.77
N SER A 53 -68.65 13.16 37.73
CA SER A 53 -69.00 12.21 36.63
C SER A 53 -70.49 12.33 36.17
N PRO A 54 -71.05 11.59 35.17
CA PRO A 54 -70.72 10.19 34.78
C PRO A 54 -70.87 9.72 33.29
N GLY A 55 -70.29 8.54 33.01
CA GLY A 55 -70.65 7.56 31.95
C GLY A 55 -69.93 7.76 30.61
N GLU A 56 -69.43 6.76 29.87
CA GLU A 56 -69.41 5.29 29.89
C GLU A 56 -68.26 4.85 28.95
N GLY A 57 -67.66 3.67 29.14
CA GLY A 57 -66.81 3.00 28.15
C GLY A 57 -65.39 2.67 28.60
N GLU A 58 -65.18 1.42 29.01
CA GLU A 58 -63.87 0.79 29.19
C GLU A 58 -63.15 0.62 27.83
N GLU A 59 -61.86 0.97 27.73
CA GLU A 59 -60.83 0.08 27.18
C GLU A 59 -59.38 0.63 27.35
N ALA A 60 -58.57 -0.20 28.01
CA ALA A 60 -57.12 -0.42 27.92
C ALA A 60 -56.13 0.77 27.79
N GLY A 61 -55.36 0.98 28.86
CA GLY A 61 -54.15 1.78 28.84
C GLY A 61 -52.99 1.10 28.10
N ASP A 62 -52.31 1.89 27.26
CA ASP A 62 -51.05 1.54 26.59
C ASP A 62 -49.89 1.56 27.61
N THR A 63 -49.89 0.64 28.57
CA THR A 63 -48.63 0.22 29.20
C THR A 63 -47.97 -0.80 28.30
N PRO A 64 -46.76 -0.55 27.79
CA PRO A 64 -46.04 -1.56 27.03
C PRO A 64 -45.94 -2.82 27.90
N PRO A 65 -46.15 -4.02 27.31
CA PRO A 65 -46.13 -5.25 28.08
C PRO A 65 -44.84 -5.40 28.91
N PRO A 66 -44.86 -6.10 30.06
CA PRO A 66 -43.71 -6.21 30.98
C PRO A 66 -42.45 -6.86 30.40
N TRP A 67 -42.50 -7.35 29.16
CA TRP A 67 -41.37 -7.88 28.39
C TRP A 67 -40.74 -6.87 27.42
N VAL A 68 -41.27 -5.66 27.29
CA VAL A 68 -40.68 -4.59 26.48
C VAL A 68 -39.60 -3.90 27.29
N LEU A 69 -38.34 -4.15 26.92
CA LEU A 69 -37.19 -3.53 27.55
C LEU A 69 -37.19 -2.01 27.29
N PRO A 70 -36.98 -1.16 28.30
CA PRO A 70 -36.89 0.28 28.12
C PRO A 70 -35.72 0.62 27.21
N VAL A 71 -35.95 1.52 26.24
CA VAL A 71 -34.91 2.03 25.35
C VAL A 71 -33.96 2.89 26.18
N VAL A 72 -32.77 2.37 26.47
CA VAL A 72 -31.69 3.15 27.09
C VAL A 72 -31.07 4.03 26.00
N PRO A 73 -31.06 5.37 26.13
CA PRO A 73 -30.38 6.24 25.19
C PRO A 73 -28.90 5.85 25.08
N TYR A 74 -28.41 5.65 23.85
CA TYR A 74 -27.00 5.38 23.63
C TYR A 74 -26.16 6.59 24.05
N GLN A 75 -25.37 6.43 25.11
CA GLN A 75 -24.30 7.36 25.43
C GLN A 75 -23.03 6.92 24.72
N GLU A 76 -22.42 7.81 23.94
CA GLU A 76 -21.09 7.55 23.39
C GLU A 76 -20.11 7.22 24.54
N PRO A 77 -19.36 6.11 24.47
CA PRO A 77 -18.41 5.78 25.51
C PRO A 77 -17.38 6.91 25.67
N PRO A 78 -16.93 7.21 26.89
CA PRO A 78 -15.89 8.20 27.11
C PRO A 78 -14.65 7.86 26.27
N ARG A 79 -14.22 8.81 25.42
CA ARG A 79 -13.02 8.65 24.60
C ARG A 79 -11.81 8.46 25.52
N LYS A 80 -11.00 7.43 25.26
CA LYS A 80 -9.76 7.20 26.02
C LYS A 80 -8.81 8.38 25.80
N ASP A 81 -8.05 8.72 26.84
CA ASP A 81 -7.02 9.76 26.81
C ASP A 81 -6.02 9.50 25.67
N SER A 82 -5.94 10.47 24.74
CA SER A 82 -5.23 10.32 23.47
C SER A 82 -3.71 10.29 23.64
N GLU A 83 -3.16 11.06 24.57
CA GLU A 83 -1.72 11.06 24.85
C GLU A 83 -1.30 9.71 25.42
N ARG A 84 -2.12 9.17 26.31
CA ARG A 84 -1.87 7.90 26.96
C ARG A 84 -2.00 6.71 26.03
N VAL A 85 -2.99 6.71 25.13
CA VAL A 85 -3.14 5.70 24.07
C VAL A 85 -1.88 5.66 23.19
N LEU A 86 -1.38 6.83 22.77
CA LEU A 86 -0.16 6.93 21.96
C LEU A 86 1.08 6.48 22.74
N TYR A 87 1.22 6.88 23.99
CA TYR A 87 2.32 6.47 24.87
C TYR A 87 2.39 4.95 25.02
N VAL A 88 1.29 4.31 25.44
CA VAL A 88 1.25 2.86 25.68
C VAL A 88 1.50 2.09 24.40
N MET A 89 0.88 2.48 23.28
CA MET A 89 1.02 1.75 22.01
C MET A 89 2.41 1.90 21.38
N LYS A 90 3.08 3.05 21.54
CA LYS A 90 4.46 3.25 21.05
C LYS A 90 5.49 2.44 21.85
N HIS A 91 5.28 2.27 23.15
CA HIS A 91 6.23 1.58 24.04
C HIS A 91 5.86 0.12 24.32
N LEU A 92 4.74 -0.38 23.79
CA LEU A 92 4.17 -1.66 24.17
C LEU A 92 5.17 -2.84 24.07
N HIS A 93 6.02 -2.84 23.03
CA HIS A 93 7.02 -3.88 22.80
C HIS A 93 8.22 -3.80 23.75
N SER A 94 8.57 -2.62 24.24
CA SER A 94 9.68 -2.40 25.18
C SER A 94 9.24 -2.40 26.64
N MET A 95 7.94 -2.31 26.93
CA MET A 95 7.42 -2.35 28.29
C MET A 95 7.76 -3.66 29.02
N THR A 96 8.16 -3.52 30.28
CA THR A 96 8.33 -4.59 31.25
C THR A 96 6.98 -5.12 31.74
N ALA A 97 6.96 -6.33 32.30
CA ALA A 97 5.75 -6.88 32.90
C ALA A 97 5.19 -6.00 34.02
N ALA A 98 6.05 -5.33 34.79
CA ALA A 98 5.64 -4.43 35.87
C ALA A 98 4.94 -3.17 35.33
N GLU A 99 5.45 -2.58 34.25
CA GLU A 99 4.81 -1.46 33.55
C GLU A 99 3.48 -1.84 32.95
N MET A 100 3.40 -3.00 32.29
CA MET A 100 2.13 -3.48 31.72
C MET A 100 1.07 -3.70 32.80
N ARG A 101 1.45 -4.20 33.99
CA ARG A 101 0.53 -4.33 35.12
C ARG A 101 0.06 -2.98 35.64
N ARG A 102 0.92 -1.97 35.68
CA ARG A 102 0.54 -0.61 36.08
C ARG A 102 -0.49 -0.04 35.12
N GLU A 103 -0.22 -0.11 33.81
CA GLU A 103 -1.18 0.39 32.81
C GLU A 103 -2.52 -0.35 32.86
N LEU A 104 -2.52 -1.68 33.00
CA LEU A 104 -3.77 -2.45 33.12
C LEU A 104 -4.57 -2.07 34.37
N LYS A 105 -3.91 -1.81 35.51
CA LYS A 105 -4.58 -1.33 36.73
C LYS A 105 -5.21 0.05 36.55
N LEU A 106 -4.52 0.94 35.83
CA LEU A 106 -4.97 2.31 35.56
C LEU A 106 -6.23 2.34 34.70
N VAL A 107 -6.45 1.31 33.88
CA VAL A 107 -7.66 1.14 33.05
C VAL A 107 -8.63 0.10 33.59
N HIS A 108 -8.44 -0.35 34.83
CA HIS A 108 -9.28 -1.32 35.53
C HIS A 108 -9.45 -2.67 34.79
N ILE A 109 -8.39 -3.18 34.16
CA ILE A 109 -8.34 -4.49 33.50
C ILE A 109 -7.48 -5.47 34.31
N ASP A 110 -7.82 -6.75 34.26
CA ASP A 110 -7.07 -7.82 34.93
C ASP A 110 -5.56 -7.78 34.60
N SER A 111 -4.77 -7.49 35.63
CA SER A 111 -3.33 -7.33 35.56
C SER A 111 -2.54 -8.59 35.95
N ARG A 112 -3.18 -9.77 35.99
CA ARG A 112 -2.52 -11.04 36.34
C ARG A 112 -1.99 -11.77 35.11
N GLY A 113 -0.94 -12.57 35.29
CA GLY A 113 -0.40 -13.42 34.23
C GLY A 113 1.02 -13.07 33.76
N LYS A 114 1.45 -13.79 32.73
CA LYS A 114 2.78 -13.65 32.09
C LYS A 114 2.80 -12.41 31.18
N ARG A 115 4.00 -11.88 30.88
CA ARG A 115 4.19 -10.67 30.07
C ARG A 115 3.42 -10.71 28.74
N SER A 116 3.45 -11.83 28.03
CA SER A 116 2.71 -12.01 26.77
C SER A 116 1.19 -11.84 26.91
N GLN A 117 0.61 -12.32 28.00
CA GLN A 117 -0.82 -12.18 28.28
C GLN A 117 -1.19 -10.73 28.62
N LEU A 118 -0.32 -10.03 29.36
CA LEU A 118 -0.51 -8.61 29.68
C LEU A 118 -0.39 -7.74 28.43
N PHE A 119 0.58 -8.04 27.56
CA PHE A 119 0.79 -7.41 26.27
C PHE A 119 -0.47 -7.50 25.40
N GLU A 120 -1.02 -8.71 25.23
CA GLU A 120 -2.21 -8.91 24.40
C GLU A 120 -3.45 -8.18 24.95
N ARG A 121 -3.60 -8.10 26.28
CA ARG A 121 -4.70 -7.32 26.88
C ARG A 121 -4.57 -5.82 26.62
N LEU A 122 -3.38 -5.24 26.80
CA LEU A 122 -3.13 -3.83 26.52
C LEU A 122 -3.31 -3.51 25.04
N LYS A 123 -2.75 -4.34 24.16
CA LYS A 123 -2.91 -4.24 22.71
C LYS A 123 -4.39 -4.24 22.34
N LYS A 124 -5.15 -5.23 22.83
CA LYS A 124 -6.59 -5.35 22.56
C LYS A 124 -7.37 -4.14 23.08
N TYR A 125 -7.05 -3.66 24.27
CA TYR A 125 -7.73 -2.52 24.88
C TYR A 125 -7.52 -1.23 24.08
N TYR A 126 -6.29 -0.89 23.69
CA TYR A 126 -5.98 0.38 23.03
C TYR A 126 -6.09 0.36 21.50
N ARG A 127 -6.27 -0.81 20.87
CA ARG A 127 -6.28 -0.97 19.41
C ARG A 127 -7.25 -0.04 18.67
N LYS A 128 -8.49 0.10 19.16
CA LYS A 128 -9.54 0.88 18.47
C LYS A 128 -9.23 2.37 18.49
N GLU A 129 -8.91 2.92 19.66
CA GLU A 129 -8.60 4.34 19.84
C GLU A 129 -7.26 4.71 19.20
N PHE A 130 -6.26 3.82 19.25
CA PHE A 130 -5.01 4.02 18.52
C PHE A 130 -5.22 4.07 17.01
N ALA A 131 -6.11 3.24 16.46
CA ALA A 131 -6.47 3.30 15.05
C ALA A 131 -7.16 4.62 14.69
N ILE A 132 -8.05 5.13 15.55
CA ILE A 132 -8.72 6.43 15.36
C ILE A 132 -7.69 7.56 15.39
N LEU A 133 -6.78 7.58 16.37
CA LEU A 133 -5.75 8.62 16.49
C LEU A 133 -4.74 8.58 15.34
N LYS A 134 -4.33 7.37 14.90
CA LYS A 134 -3.47 7.19 13.73
C LYS A 134 -4.15 7.67 12.44
N ASN A 135 -5.48 7.59 12.36
CA ASN A 135 -6.27 8.07 11.23
C ASN A 135 -6.65 9.55 11.34
N ALA A 136 -6.46 10.19 12.51
CA ALA A 136 -6.80 11.58 12.78
C ALA A 136 -5.62 12.55 12.59
N GLU A 137 -4.38 12.07 12.46
CA GLU A 137 -3.29 12.89 11.90
C GLU A 137 -3.74 13.38 10.51
N PRO A 138 -3.57 14.69 10.18
CA PRO A 138 -3.92 15.18 8.86
C PRO A 138 -3.24 14.29 7.83
N MET A 139 -3.99 13.85 6.81
CA MET A 139 -3.57 12.90 5.78
C MET A 139 -2.30 13.36 5.03
N ARG A 140 -1.15 13.34 5.69
CA ARG A 140 0.14 13.13 5.03
C ARG A 140 0.00 11.78 4.34
N ASN A 141 0.40 11.72 3.09
CA ASN A 141 0.35 10.46 2.36
C ASN A 141 1.09 9.42 3.20
N ARG A 142 0.45 8.28 3.50
CA ARG A 142 1.03 7.26 4.40
C ARG A 142 2.41 6.84 3.93
N THR A 143 2.66 6.92 2.62
CA THR A 143 3.96 6.68 1.98
C THR A 143 5.04 7.70 2.37
N GLU A 144 4.73 9.00 2.45
CA GLU A 144 5.68 10.07 2.84
C GLU A 144 6.19 9.91 4.28
N ARG A 145 5.52 9.10 5.12
CA ARG A 145 6.01 8.76 6.45
C ARG A 145 7.20 7.81 6.42
N TYR A 146 7.27 6.96 5.39
CA TYR A 146 8.25 5.87 5.32
C TYR A 146 9.38 6.19 4.36
N TYR A 147 9.11 6.96 3.29
CA TYR A 147 10.07 7.21 2.23
C TYR A 147 10.08 8.68 1.82
N GLU A 148 11.28 9.18 1.63
CA GLU A 148 11.57 10.47 1.01
C GLU A 148 11.77 10.28 -0.50
N TYR A 149 12.33 9.12 -0.88
CA TYR A 149 12.64 8.80 -2.27
C TYR A 149 12.15 7.42 -2.69
N PHE A 150 11.84 7.29 -3.98
CA PHE A 150 11.76 5.99 -4.63
C PHE A 150 12.81 5.87 -5.71
N VAL A 151 13.39 4.68 -5.83
CA VAL A 151 14.33 4.33 -6.89
C VAL A 151 13.64 3.30 -7.78
N VAL A 152 13.11 3.76 -8.92
CA VAL A 152 12.39 2.92 -9.88
C VAL A 152 13.39 2.29 -10.84
N MET A 153 13.29 0.98 -11.06
CA MET A 153 14.25 0.23 -11.88
C MET A 153 13.52 -0.80 -12.74
N ASP A 154 14.05 -1.02 -13.95
CA ASP A 154 13.59 -2.04 -14.90
C ASP A 154 14.80 -2.50 -15.73
N PHE A 155 15.30 -3.71 -15.49
CA PHE A 155 16.52 -4.19 -16.13
C PHE A 155 16.24 -4.81 -17.48
N GLU A 156 17.04 -4.45 -18.49
CA GLU A 156 17.12 -5.25 -19.71
C GLU A 156 18.25 -6.27 -19.59
N CYS A 157 18.01 -7.47 -20.11
CA CYS A 157 18.94 -8.59 -20.06
C CYS A 157 19.19 -9.20 -21.44
N THR A 158 20.32 -9.88 -21.60
CA THR A 158 20.53 -10.79 -22.74
C THR A 158 19.37 -11.79 -22.81
N CYS A 159 18.90 -12.09 -24.02
CA CYS A 159 17.84 -13.06 -24.26
C CYS A 159 17.98 -13.70 -25.64
N GLU A 160 17.36 -14.84 -25.83
CA GLU A 160 17.32 -15.55 -27.10
C GLU A 160 15.92 -16.13 -27.30
N ASP A 161 15.44 -16.13 -28.54
CA ASP A 161 14.14 -16.72 -28.83
C ASP A 161 14.23 -18.24 -28.72
N GLU A 162 13.17 -18.85 -28.20
CA GLU A 162 13.03 -20.30 -28.05
C GLU A 162 14.09 -21.06 -27.23
N VAL A 163 15.02 -20.39 -26.54
CA VAL A 163 16.02 -21.03 -25.66
C VAL A 163 15.54 -21.10 -24.21
N TYR A 164 15.36 -22.33 -23.73
CA TYR A 164 15.03 -22.62 -22.34
C TYR A 164 16.25 -22.44 -21.44
N GLU A 165 16.02 -22.03 -20.18
CA GLU A 165 17.08 -21.92 -19.16
C GLU A 165 18.25 -21.00 -19.59
N TYR A 166 17.95 -20.01 -20.43
CA TYR A 166 18.94 -19.05 -20.91
C TYR A 166 19.60 -18.28 -19.76
N GLU A 167 20.93 -18.29 -19.71
CA GLU A 167 21.71 -17.58 -18.70
C GLU A 167 21.70 -16.06 -18.99
N HIS A 168 20.63 -15.41 -18.56
CA HIS A 168 20.46 -13.96 -18.66
C HIS A 168 21.57 -13.22 -17.91
N GLU A 169 22.09 -12.17 -18.54
CA GLU A 169 22.98 -11.18 -17.95
C GLU A 169 22.37 -9.79 -18.17
N ILE A 170 22.43 -8.91 -17.18
CA ILE A 170 21.96 -7.53 -17.29
C ILE A 170 22.81 -6.80 -18.32
N ILE A 171 22.17 -6.12 -19.28
CA ILE A 171 22.79 -5.32 -20.34
C ILE A 171 22.38 -3.85 -20.33
N GLU A 172 21.32 -3.50 -19.59
CA GLU A 172 20.93 -2.12 -19.30
C GLU A 172 20.55 -2.00 -17.82
N PHE A 173 21.13 -1.01 -17.14
CA PHE A 173 20.92 -0.72 -15.72
C PHE A 173 20.39 0.71 -15.57
N PRO A 174 19.07 0.92 -15.67
CA PRO A 174 18.44 2.19 -15.40
C PRO A 174 18.02 2.32 -13.93
N ALA A 175 17.99 3.56 -13.44
CA ALA A 175 17.25 3.90 -12.23
C ALA A 175 16.69 5.32 -12.29
N VAL A 176 15.44 5.51 -11.88
CA VAL A 176 14.77 6.81 -11.85
C VAL A 176 14.46 7.19 -10.41
N LEU A 177 14.97 8.33 -9.96
CA LEU A 177 14.78 8.84 -8.60
C LEU A 177 13.53 9.72 -8.54
N ILE A 178 12.57 9.35 -7.70
CA ILE A 178 11.37 10.15 -7.44
C ILE A 178 11.46 10.75 -6.04
N ASP A 179 11.24 12.05 -5.93
CA ASP A 179 10.96 12.71 -4.65
C ASP A 179 9.50 12.47 -4.28
N VAL A 180 9.26 11.73 -3.21
CA VAL A 180 7.92 11.28 -2.80
C VAL A 180 7.04 12.46 -2.37
N ARG A 181 7.63 13.47 -1.73
CA ARG A 181 6.90 14.64 -1.22
C ARG A 181 6.49 15.57 -2.35
N ASN A 182 7.41 15.84 -3.27
CA ASN A 182 7.20 16.73 -4.41
C ASN A 182 6.58 16.02 -5.62
N ARG A 183 6.50 14.67 -5.59
CA ARG A 183 5.88 13.82 -6.61
C ARG A 183 6.43 14.07 -8.01
N ARG A 184 7.75 14.14 -8.11
CA ARG A 184 8.45 14.39 -9.37
C ARG A 184 9.71 13.57 -9.46
N ILE A 185 10.10 13.26 -10.69
CA ILE A 185 11.42 12.73 -10.98
C ILE A 185 12.44 13.84 -10.68
N VAL A 186 13.47 13.52 -9.92
CA VAL A 186 14.53 14.47 -9.54
C VAL A 186 15.88 14.12 -10.12
N ASP A 187 16.12 12.87 -10.49
CA ASP A 187 17.34 12.45 -11.18
C ASP A 187 17.17 11.08 -11.85
N THR A 188 18.10 10.72 -12.74
CA THR A 188 18.14 9.42 -13.41
C THR A 188 19.58 8.90 -13.50
N PHE A 189 19.78 7.63 -13.18
CA PHE A 189 20.97 6.87 -13.51
C PHE A 189 20.69 5.97 -14.71
N HIS A 190 21.66 5.86 -15.61
CA HIS A 190 21.59 4.97 -16.76
C HIS A 190 22.98 4.49 -17.14
N SER A 191 23.11 3.19 -17.38
CA SER A 191 24.32 2.60 -17.94
C SER A 191 23.97 1.34 -18.70
N HIS A 192 24.60 1.13 -19.85
CA HIS A 192 24.71 -0.21 -20.42
C HIS A 192 25.71 -1.04 -19.60
N VAL A 193 25.58 -2.36 -19.68
CA VAL A 193 26.42 -3.32 -18.96
C VAL A 193 26.99 -4.31 -19.97
N ARG A 194 28.29 -4.63 -19.85
CA ARG A 194 28.95 -5.60 -20.73
C ARG A 194 28.75 -7.03 -20.21
N PRO A 195 28.01 -7.90 -20.93
CA PRO A 195 27.88 -9.31 -20.59
C PRO A 195 29.20 -10.06 -20.81
N ARG A 196 29.45 -11.09 -19.99
CA ARG A 196 30.68 -11.91 -20.03
C ARG A 196 30.40 -13.34 -20.47
N ILE A 197 29.26 -13.91 -20.09
CA ILE A 197 28.88 -15.29 -20.43
C ILE A 197 28.39 -15.34 -21.87
N ASN A 198 27.47 -14.44 -22.24
CA ASN A 198 26.90 -14.31 -23.56
C ASN A 198 27.24 -12.93 -24.15
N PRO A 199 28.52 -12.66 -24.51
CA PRO A 199 28.98 -11.34 -24.93
C PRO A 199 28.43 -10.88 -26.28
N LYS A 200 27.92 -11.81 -27.11
CA LYS A 200 27.28 -11.50 -28.38
C LYS A 200 25.77 -11.52 -28.23
N LEU A 201 25.15 -10.36 -28.43
CA LEU A 201 23.71 -10.22 -28.38
C LEU A 201 23.08 -10.94 -29.56
N SER A 202 21.98 -11.64 -29.31
CA SER A 202 21.13 -12.17 -30.37
C SER A 202 20.45 -11.04 -31.15
N GLU A 203 20.05 -11.33 -32.38
CA GLU A 203 19.24 -10.40 -33.17
C GLU A 203 17.89 -10.15 -32.49
N PHE A 204 17.30 -11.18 -31.88
CA PHE A 204 16.07 -11.07 -31.11
C PHE A 204 16.22 -10.07 -29.95
N CYS A 205 17.26 -10.22 -29.13
CA CYS A 205 17.55 -9.34 -28.00
C CYS A 205 17.74 -7.91 -28.47
N SER A 206 18.61 -7.68 -29.46
CA SER A 206 18.89 -6.33 -29.95
C SER A 206 17.65 -5.65 -30.52
N ARG A 207 16.80 -6.40 -31.21
CA ARG A 207 15.53 -5.87 -31.75
C ARG A 207 14.50 -5.61 -30.65
N LEU A 208 14.41 -6.48 -29.65
CA LEU A 208 13.49 -6.33 -28.52
C LEU A 208 13.90 -5.11 -27.67
N THR A 209 15.13 -5.09 -27.16
CA THR A 209 15.59 -4.09 -26.19
C THR A 209 16.07 -2.79 -26.83
N GLY A 210 16.46 -2.83 -28.10
CA GLY A 210 17.08 -1.70 -28.79
C GLY A 210 18.56 -1.50 -28.39
N VAL A 211 19.10 -2.33 -27.50
CA VAL A 211 20.52 -2.32 -27.13
C VAL A 211 21.32 -2.93 -28.28
N THR A 212 22.33 -2.19 -28.75
CA THR A 212 23.19 -2.64 -29.84
C THR A 212 24.43 -3.36 -29.32
N GLN A 213 25.04 -4.18 -30.18
CA GLN A 213 26.31 -4.83 -29.84
C GLN A 213 27.41 -3.81 -29.48
N GLU A 214 27.47 -2.68 -30.19
CA GLU A 214 28.44 -1.61 -29.92
C GLU A 214 28.26 -0.99 -28.53
N MET A 215 27.00 -0.84 -28.07
CA MET A 215 26.71 -0.33 -26.73
C MET A 215 27.26 -1.24 -25.64
N VAL A 216 27.05 -2.56 -25.75
CA VAL A 216 27.55 -3.52 -24.75
C VAL A 216 29.05 -3.77 -24.86
N ASP A 217 29.63 -3.71 -26.06
CA ASP A 217 31.07 -3.86 -26.27
C ASP A 217 31.86 -2.72 -25.57
N ASN A 218 31.32 -1.49 -25.63
CA ASN A 218 31.88 -0.29 -25.01
C ASN A 218 31.46 -0.09 -23.53
N ALA A 219 30.55 -0.92 -23.02
CA ALA A 219 30.05 -0.80 -21.65
C ALA A 219 31.06 -1.31 -20.60
N LEU A 220 30.87 -0.85 -19.37
CA LEU A 220 31.57 -1.38 -18.20
C LEU A 220 31.00 -2.75 -17.78
N PRO A 221 31.81 -3.63 -17.19
CA PRO A 221 31.30 -4.83 -16.51
C PRO A 221 30.29 -4.50 -15.40
N PHE A 222 29.42 -5.45 -15.09
CA PHE A 222 28.35 -5.27 -14.11
C PHE A 222 28.80 -4.71 -12.76
N VAL A 223 29.92 -5.21 -12.20
CA VAL A 223 30.41 -4.78 -10.88
C VAL A 223 30.74 -3.29 -10.88
N ASP A 224 31.40 -2.79 -11.92
CA ASP A 224 31.78 -1.38 -12.05
C ASP A 224 30.56 -0.48 -12.27
N VAL A 225 29.56 -0.96 -13.02
CA VAL A 225 28.27 -0.27 -13.19
C VAL A 225 27.50 -0.23 -11.88
N PHE A 226 27.51 -1.32 -11.12
CA PHE A 226 26.86 -1.40 -9.82
C PHE A 226 27.52 -0.44 -8.82
N ASP A 227 28.85 -0.35 -8.81
CA ASP A 227 29.57 0.63 -7.98
C ASP A 227 29.22 2.08 -8.40
N SER A 228 29.14 2.36 -9.70
CA SER A 228 28.70 3.66 -10.21
C SER A 228 27.27 4.00 -9.77
N PHE A 229 26.37 3.02 -9.80
CA PHE A 229 25.01 3.15 -9.29
C PHE A 229 25.00 3.43 -7.77
N ARG A 230 25.82 2.72 -6.99
CA ARG A 230 25.98 2.97 -5.55
C ARG A 230 26.49 4.38 -5.26
N MET A 231 27.47 4.86 -6.02
CA MET A 231 27.97 6.23 -5.90
C MET A 231 26.88 7.27 -6.22
N TRP A 232 26.08 7.02 -7.25
CA TRP A 232 24.93 7.87 -7.59
C TRP A 232 23.91 7.91 -6.44
N MET A 233 23.54 6.77 -5.86
CA MET A 233 22.66 6.71 -4.67
C MET A 233 23.26 7.50 -3.49
N GLN A 234 24.56 7.38 -3.26
CA GLN A 234 25.26 8.11 -2.20
C GLN A 234 25.28 9.63 -2.42
N SER A 235 25.38 10.11 -3.67
CA SER A 235 25.30 11.55 -3.95
C SER A 235 23.95 12.16 -3.55
N HIS A 236 22.89 11.35 -3.56
CA HIS A 236 21.55 11.70 -3.06
C HIS A 236 21.34 11.37 -1.57
N ARG A 237 22.39 10.88 -0.89
CA ARG A 237 22.41 10.49 0.53
C ARG A 237 21.39 9.38 0.87
N LEU A 238 20.99 8.57 -0.11
CA LEU A 238 19.98 7.53 0.09
C LEU A 238 20.41 6.56 1.18
N GLY A 239 19.51 6.27 2.12
CA GLY A 239 19.77 5.40 3.28
C GLY A 239 20.30 6.13 4.52
N HIS A 240 20.63 7.43 4.42
CA HIS A 240 20.94 8.25 5.60
C HIS A 240 19.65 8.69 6.32
N ASN A 241 19.76 9.16 7.58
CA ASN A 241 18.63 9.46 8.48
C ASN A 241 17.47 10.29 7.87
N ASN A 242 17.75 11.12 6.86
CA ASN A 242 16.78 12.02 6.22
C ASN A 242 16.48 11.70 4.74
N ALA A 243 16.89 10.53 4.25
CA ALA A 243 16.72 10.13 2.85
C ALA A 243 16.36 8.63 2.78
N ARG A 244 15.27 8.26 3.47
CA ARG A 244 14.73 6.90 3.40
C ARG A 244 14.21 6.64 2.00
N TYR A 245 14.45 5.45 1.49
CA TYR A 245 14.05 5.09 0.14
C TYR A 245 13.54 3.65 0.06
N ALA A 246 12.91 3.33 -1.07
CA ALA A 246 12.65 1.96 -1.48
C ALA A 246 12.87 1.80 -2.98
N PHE A 247 13.29 0.60 -3.38
CA PHE A 247 13.27 0.19 -4.77
C PHE A 247 11.84 -0.11 -5.22
N VAL A 248 11.54 0.22 -6.48
CA VAL A 248 10.24 -0.03 -7.12
C VAL A 248 10.46 -0.68 -8.48
N THR A 249 9.76 -1.79 -8.74
CA THR A 249 9.91 -2.59 -9.97
C THR A 249 8.55 -2.98 -10.54
N ASP A 250 8.50 -3.26 -11.85
CA ASP A 250 7.28 -3.74 -12.54
C ASP A 250 7.11 -5.27 -12.42
N GLY A 251 6.99 -5.73 -11.18
CA GLY A 251 6.88 -7.14 -10.86
C GLY A 251 8.07 -7.64 -10.04
N PRO A 252 8.17 -8.97 -9.83
CA PRO A 252 9.23 -9.54 -9.00
C PRO A 252 10.54 -9.78 -9.76
N TRP A 253 10.53 -9.78 -11.10
CA TRP A 253 11.58 -10.43 -11.89
C TRP A 253 12.92 -9.68 -11.89
N ASP A 254 12.91 -8.35 -11.91
CA ASP A 254 14.12 -7.52 -11.85
C ASP A 254 15.04 -7.92 -10.71
N ILE A 255 14.49 -8.01 -9.51
CA ILE A 255 15.26 -8.34 -8.31
C ILE A 255 15.33 -9.85 -8.09
N ALA A 256 14.19 -10.55 -8.14
CA ALA A 256 14.13 -11.94 -7.74
C ALA A 256 14.75 -12.90 -8.76
N LYS A 257 14.91 -12.49 -10.03
CA LYS A 257 15.59 -13.28 -11.07
C LYS A 257 16.83 -12.56 -11.56
N PHE A 258 16.69 -11.45 -12.28
CA PHE A 258 17.78 -10.89 -13.08
C PHE A 258 18.94 -10.39 -12.21
N PHE A 259 18.67 -9.54 -11.22
CA PHE A 259 19.69 -9.02 -10.32
C PHE A 259 20.31 -10.13 -9.46
N GLN A 260 19.50 -11.07 -8.99
CA GLN A 260 19.99 -12.22 -8.23
C GLN A 260 20.95 -13.09 -9.07
N MET A 261 20.57 -13.44 -10.30
CA MET A 261 21.42 -14.18 -11.23
C MET A 261 22.73 -13.42 -11.49
N GLN A 262 22.63 -12.13 -11.79
CA GLN A 262 23.78 -11.29 -12.07
C GLN A 262 24.73 -11.19 -10.87
N CYS A 263 24.22 -11.13 -9.64
CA CYS A 263 25.04 -11.17 -8.42
C CYS A 263 25.83 -12.48 -8.30
N LEU A 264 25.22 -13.62 -8.62
CA LEU A 264 25.89 -14.92 -8.60
C LEU A 264 26.96 -15.01 -9.69
N GLN A 265 26.62 -14.65 -10.93
CA GLN A 265 27.51 -14.67 -12.09
C GLN A 265 28.71 -13.71 -11.92
N SER A 266 28.51 -12.59 -11.21
CA SER A 266 29.55 -11.58 -10.98
C SER A 266 30.39 -11.82 -9.72
N GLY A 267 30.10 -12.89 -8.96
CA GLY A 267 30.87 -13.26 -7.77
C GLY A 267 30.62 -12.35 -6.55
N LEU A 268 29.47 -11.67 -6.45
CA LEU A 268 29.11 -10.83 -5.30
C LEU A 268 28.72 -11.64 -4.04
N GLY A 269 28.68 -12.98 -4.13
CA GLY A 269 28.37 -13.90 -3.04
C GLY A 269 26.88 -13.99 -2.68
N SER A 270 26.18 -12.85 -2.57
CA SER A 270 24.74 -12.82 -2.33
C SER A 270 24.11 -11.52 -2.82
N VAL A 271 22.77 -11.48 -2.91
CA VAL A 271 22.04 -10.25 -3.18
C VAL A 271 22.24 -9.27 -2.01
N PRO A 272 22.70 -8.02 -2.23
CA PRO A 272 22.79 -7.00 -1.20
C PRO A 272 21.49 -6.83 -0.40
N HIS A 273 21.60 -6.66 0.92
CA HIS A 273 20.44 -6.71 1.83
C HIS A 273 19.32 -5.73 1.46
N ASP A 274 19.68 -4.52 1.06
CA ASP A 274 18.74 -3.47 0.69
C ASP A 274 17.94 -3.76 -0.59
N PHE A 275 18.50 -4.55 -1.51
CA PHE A 275 17.79 -5.07 -2.67
C PHE A 275 16.84 -6.22 -2.30
N ARG A 276 16.94 -6.81 -1.11
CA ARG A 276 16.11 -7.96 -0.73
C ARG A 276 14.67 -7.60 -0.42
N HIS A 277 14.30 -6.33 -0.44
CA HIS A 277 12.95 -5.88 -0.17
C HIS A 277 12.60 -4.67 -1.03
N TYR A 278 11.47 -4.74 -1.72
CA TYR A 278 11.11 -3.78 -2.76
C TYR A 278 9.59 -3.64 -2.88
N ILE A 279 9.18 -2.62 -3.63
CA ILE A 279 7.80 -2.36 -3.97
C ILE A 279 7.54 -2.92 -5.36
N ASN A 280 6.82 -4.02 -5.43
CA ASN A 280 6.22 -4.49 -6.68
C ASN A 280 5.02 -3.61 -7.00
N ILE A 281 5.16 -2.76 -8.02
CA ILE A 281 4.13 -1.77 -8.35
C ILE A 281 2.85 -2.44 -8.88
N ARG A 282 2.95 -3.57 -9.62
CA ARG A 282 1.78 -4.32 -10.10
C ARG A 282 0.85 -4.71 -8.97
N LYS A 283 1.41 -5.22 -7.86
CA LYS A 283 0.64 -5.59 -6.67
C LYS A 283 0.02 -4.36 -6.00
N ALA A 284 0.76 -3.25 -5.90
CA ALA A 284 0.22 -2.03 -5.32
C ALA A 284 -0.92 -1.45 -6.18
N PHE A 285 -0.75 -1.46 -7.50
CA PHE A 285 -1.71 -1.01 -8.49
C PHE A 285 -3.00 -1.82 -8.44
N LEU A 286 -2.89 -3.15 -8.51
CA LEU A 286 -4.03 -4.08 -8.40
C LEU A 286 -4.89 -3.81 -7.16
N ASN A 287 -4.25 -3.67 -6.00
CA ASN A 287 -4.95 -3.44 -4.73
C ASN A 287 -5.71 -2.11 -4.69
N LYS A 288 -5.23 -1.11 -5.44
CA LYS A 288 -5.82 0.23 -5.48
C LYS A 288 -6.94 0.31 -6.52
N TYR A 289 -6.67 -0.06 -7.77
CA TYR A 289 -7.53 0.24 -8.91
C TYR A 289 -8.38 -0.94 -9.36
N LEU A 290 -7.92 -2.19 -9.20
CA LEU A 290 -8.52 -3.35 -9.87
C LEU A 290 -9.05 -4.42 -8.88
N LYS A 291 -9.75 -3.99 -7.82
CA LYS A 291 -10.33 -4.88 -6.80
C LYS A 291 -11.30 -5.90 -7.42
N GLY A 292 -10.81 -7.08 -7.78
CA GLY A 292 -11.61 -8.22 -8.27
C GLY A 292 -11.51 -8.54 -9.77
N HIS A 293 -10.62 -7.88 -10.54
CA HIS A 293 -10.43 -8.17 -11.96
C HIS A 293 -9.10 -8.89 -12.28
N HIS A 294 -9.11 -9.65 -13.39
CA HIS A 294 -8.07 -10.61 -13.78
C HIS A 294 -6.69 -10.00 -14.05
N ALA A 295 -5.65 -10.79 -13.75
CA ALA A 295 -4.21 -10.47 -13.84
C ALA A 295 -3.71 -10.01 -15.23
N GLN A 296 -4.49 -10.17 -16.30
CA GLN A 296 -4.12 -9.84 -17.68
C GLN A 296 -3.94 -8.33 -17.93
N LYS A 297 -4.44 -7.45 -17.05
CA LYS A 297 -4.31 -5.98 -17.14
C LYS A 297 -3.15 -5.37 -16.32
N THR A 298 -2.15 -6.18 -15.94
CA THR A 298 -1.15 -5.77 -14.93
C THR A 298 0.25 -5.52 -15.47
N ASN A 299 0.46 -5.61 -16.77
CA ASN A 299 1.70 -5.15 -17.40
C ASN A 299 1.75 -3.61 -17.45
N LEU A 300 2.93 -3.06 -17.72
CA LEU A 300 3.17 -1.63 -17.79
C LEU A 300 2.14 -0.89 -18.68
N SER A 301 1.96 -1.34 -19.93
CA SER A 301 1.01 -0.73 -20.88
C SER A 301 -0.45 -0.83 -20.39
N GLY A 302 -0.82 -1.93 -19.72
CA GLY A 302 -2.13 -2.10 -19.09
C GLY A 302 -2.38 -1.13 -17.94
N MET A 303 -1.39 -0.93 -17.07
CA MET A 303 -1.47 0.05 -15.97
C MET A 303 -1.55 1.49 -16.49
N LEU A 304 -0.77 1.83 -17.52
CA LEU A 304 -0.84 3.15 -18.16
C LEU A 304 -2.23 3.39 -18.75
N SER A 305 -2.76 2.43 -19.51
CA SER A 305 -4.08 2.52 -20.14
C SER A 305 -5.21 2.71 -19.11
N GLU A 306 -5.18 1.96 -18.00
CA GLU A 306 -6.15 2.09 -16.91
C GLU A 306 -6.11 3.49 -16.25
N LEU A 307 -4.94 4.13 -16.22
CA LEU A 307 -4.78 5.51 -15.74
C LEU A 307 -5.05 6.58 -16.81
N GLY A 308 -5.42 6.19 -18.03
CA GLY A 308 -5.62 7.10 -19.16
C GLY A 308 -4.32 7.74 -19.68
N MET A 309 -3.19 7.07 -19.48
CA MET A 309 -1.86 7.51 -19.95
C MET A 309 -1.40 6.66 -21.13
N THR A 310 -0.56 7.25 -21.98
CA THR A 310 0.13 6.54 -23.07
C THR A 310 1.58 6.28 -22.69
N PHE A 311 2.17 5.22 -23.24
CA PHE A 311 3.61 4.97 -23.13
C PHE A 311 4.41 6.11 -23.75
N GLU A 312 5.47 6.55 -23.08
CA GLU A 312 6.41 7.57 -23.58
C GLU A 312 7.79 6.96 -23.81
N GLY A 313 8.35 7.12 -25.01
CA GLY A 313 9.65 6.55 -25.38
C GLY A 313 9.50 5.24 -26.16
N ARG A 314 10.48 4.34 -26.01
CA ARG A 314 10.52 3.03 -26.67
C ARG A 314 10.21 1.91 -25.66
N GLU A 315 9.22 1.07 -25.94
CA GLU A 315 8.96 -0.13 -25.11
C GLU A 315 10.18 -1.06 -25.13
N HIS A 316 10.50 -1.68 -23.99
CA HIS A 316 11.69 -2.52 -23.78
C HIS A 316 13.02 -1.75 -23.85
N CYS A 317 12.97 -0.42 -23.69
CA CYS A 317 14.15 0.37 -23.36
C CYS A 317 14.09 0.60 -21.86
N GLY A 318 15.01 0.03 -21.09
CA GLY A 318 14.87 -0.04 -19.63
C GLY A 318 14.72 1.34 -18.98
N LEU A 319 15.39 2.37 -19.52
CA LEU A 319 15.23 3.74 -19.02
C LEU A 319 13.83 4.31 -19.29
N ASP A 320 13.27 4.09 -20.47
CA ASP A 320 11.94 4.57 -20.83
C ASP A 320 10.86 3.80 -20.06
N ASP A 321 11.02 2.49 -19.90
CA ASP A 321 10.14 1.69 -19.04
C ASP A 321 10.19 2.17 -17.58
N SER A 322 11.39 2.39 -17.03
CA SER A 322 11.57 2.96 -15.69
C SER A 322 10.91 4.33 -15.52
N LYS A 323 10.95 5.20 -16.55
CA LYS A 323 10.25 6.50 -16.54
C LYS A 323 8.73 6.33 -16.57
N ASN A 324 8.21 5.39 -17.36
CA ASN A 324 6.77 5.12 -17.40
C ASN A 324 6.27 4.50 -16.09
N ILE A 325 7.04 3.60 -15.47
CA ILE A 325 6.76 3.11 -14.12
C ILE A 325 6.78 4.28 -13.13
N ALA A 326 7.74 5.20 -13.24
CA ALA A 326 7.79 6.40 -12.40
C ALA A 326 6.56 7.31 -12.57
N ARG A 327 6.04 7.48 -13.79
CA ARG A 327 4.79 8.20 -14.07
C ARG A 327 3.60 7.54 -13.36
N ILE A 328 3.51 6.20 -13.39
CA ILE A 328 2.49 5.44 -12.64
C ILE A 328 2.65 5.68 -11.14
N VAL A 329 3.87 5.57 -10.60
CA VAL A 329 4.15 5.81 -9.17
C VAL A 329 3.70 7.21 -8.75
N ILE A 330 4.04 8.23 -9.52
CA ILE A 330 3.64 9.63 -9.26
C ILE A 330 2.13 9.75 -9.25
N ARG A 331 1.43 9.22 -10.27
CA ARG A 331 -0.03 9.25 -10.31
C ARG A 331 -0.66 8.51 -9.12
N MET A 332 -0.08 7.38 -8.72
CA MET A 332 -0.52 6.65 -7.53
C MET A 332 -0.36 7.47 -6.25
N LEU A 333 0.73 8.24 -6.12
CA LEU A 333 0.95 9.15 -4.99
C LEU A 333 -0.07 10.30 -4.98
N GLU A 334 -0.40 10.85 -6.15
CA GLU A 334 -1.45 11.88 -6.31
C GLU A 334 -2.83 11.37 -5.90
N ASP A 335 -3.15 10.13 -6.27
CA ASP A 335 -4.37 9.42 -5.89
C ASP A 335 -4.36 8.94 -4.41
N ARG A 336 -3.36 9.38 -3.63
CA ARG A 336 -3.15 9.06 -2.21
C ARG A 336 -3.07 7.55 -1.94
N SER A 337 -2.47 6.81 -2.87
CA SER A 337 -2.23 5.38 -2.71
C SER A 337 -1.09 5.14 -1.72
N GLU A 338 -1.24 4.13 -0.87
CA GLU A 338 -0.21 3.74 0.07
C GLU A 338 0.75 2.74 -0.57
N LEU A 339 1.83 3.27 -1.13
CA LEU A 339 2.98 2.52 -1.58
C LEU A 339 3.87 2.14 -0.39
N ARG A 340 4.18 0.85 -0.29
CA ARG A 340 5.02 0.24 0.76
C ARG A 340 5.71 -0.98 0.19
N ILE A 341 6.81 -1.39 0.81
CA ILE A 341 7.43 -2.70 0.57
C ILE A 341 6.36 -3.78 0.74
N ASN A 342 6.14 -4.54 -0.33
CA ASN A 342 5.09 -5.54 -0.44
C ASN A 342 5.63 -6.90 -0.93
N GLU A 343 6.92 -6.96 -1.28
CA GLU A 343 7.68 -8.17 -1.56
C GLU A 343 9.06 -8.09 -0.91
N ARG A 344 9.55 -9.25 -0.48
CA ARG A 344 10.95 -9.46 -0.09
C ARG A 344 11.44 -10.77 -0.66
N ILE A 345 12.75 -10.93 -0.79
CA ILE A 345 13.39 -12.20 -1.10
C ILE A 345 14.15 -12.70 0.14
N ALA A 346 14.01 -13.98 0.44
CA ALA A 346 14.70 -14.65 1.55
C ALA A 346 15.23 -16.01 1.08
N ARG A 347 16.29 -16.54 1.70
CA ARG A 347 16.78 -17.87 1.34
C ARG A 347 15.66 -18.89 1.52
N GLY A 348 15.40 -19.67 0.48
CA GLY A 348 14.44 -20.76 0.58
C GLY A 348 14.97 -21.85 1.52
N SER A 349 14.12 -22.36 2.42
CA SER A 349 14.36 -23.70 2.96
C SER A 349 14.12 -24.70 1.84
N ASP A 350 14.94 -25.74 1.74
CA ASP A 350 14.79 -26.86 0.80
C ASP A 350 13.41 -27.52 1.00
N LYS A 351 12.39 -27.00 0.33
CA LYS A 351 11.04 -27.55 0.31
C LYS A 351 10.80 -28.17 -1.06
N ARG A 352 10.08 -29.30 -1.04
CA ARG A 352 9.77 -30.16 -2.19
C ARG A 352 9.47 -29.34 -3.44
N LYS A 353 10.20 -29.65 -4.53
CA LYS A 353 9.95 -29.12 -5.88
C LYS A 353 8.45 -29.21 -6.20
N VAL A 354 7.86 -28.09 -6.59
CA VAL A 354 6.46 -28.05 -7.03
C VAL A 354 6.41 -28.71 -8.40
N VAL A 355 5.75 -29.87 -8.48
CA VAL A 355 5.54 -30.56 -9.75
C VAL A 355 4.44 -29.82 -10.51
N LEU A 356 4.80 -29.23 -11.65
CA LEU A 356 3.82 -28.58 -12.51
C LEU A 356 2.90 -29.63 -13.18
N PRO A 357 1.61 -29.29 -13.40
CA PRO A 357 0.71 -30.07 -14.25
C PRO A 357 1.28 -30.30 -15.65
N ALA A 358 0.92 -31.41 -16.31
CA ALA A 358 1.42 -31.75 -17.64
C ALA A 358 1.01 -30.72 -18.71
N ASP A 359 -0.07 -29.99 -18.49
CA ASP A 359 -0.62 -28.93 -19.35
C ASP A 359 -0.10 -27.52 -19.00
N ALA A 360 0.83 -27.39 -18.04
CA ALA A 360 1.43 -26.09 -17.70
C ALA A 360 2.10 -25.44 -18.92
N SER A 361 1.88 -24.14 -19.07
CA SER A 361 2.39 -23.35 -20.20
C SER A 361 3.91 -23.34 -20.24
N LYS A 362 4.47 -23.03 -21.43
CA LYS A 362 5.91 -22.90 -21.66
C LYS A 362 6.54 -21.91 -20.67
N GLU A 363 5.91 -20.75 -20.50
CA GLU A 363 6.34 -19.72 -19.54
C GLU A 363 6.29 -20.22 -18.09
N ASP A 364 5.24 -20.95 -17.69
CA ASP A 364 5.10 -21.42 -16.31
C ASP A 364 6.19 -22.43 -15.94
N ARG A 365 6.60 -23.27 -16.89
CA ARG A 365 7.72 -24.21 -16.71
C ARG A 365 9.05 -23.49 -16.53
N GLU A 366 9.35 -22.50 -17.37
CA GLU A 366 10.56 -21.69 -17.23
C GLU A 366 10.56 -20.92 -15.90
N ARG A 367 9.42 -20.33 -15.53
CA ARG A 367 9.27 -19.65 -14.23
C ARG A 367 9.57 -20.59 -13.07
N GLN A 368 9.10 -21.84 -13.14
CA GLN A 368 9.38 -22.84 -12.09
C GLN A 368 10.86 -23.24 -12.06
N ALA A 369 11.49 -23.48 -13.21
CA ALA A 369 12.90 -23.85 -13.29
C ALA A 369 13.82 -22.81 -12.62
N TRP A 370 13.63 -21.52 -12.94
CA TRP A 370 14.37 -20.42 -12.30
C TRP A 370 14.06 -20.26 -10.82
N ARG A 371 12.77 -20.38 -10.48
CA ARG A 371 12.34 -20.34 -9.08
C ARG A 371 12.94 -21.46 -8.27
N ASP A 372 13.32 -22.58 -8.86
CA ASP A 372 13.96 -23.69 -8.16
C ASP A 372 15.49 -23.51 -8.08
N SER A 373 16.13 -22.99 -9.13
CA SER A 373 17.60 -22.84 -9.20
C SER A 373 18.17 -21.71 -8.35
N LEU A 374 17.42 -20.63 -8.12
CA LEU A 374 17.92 -19.45 -7.41
C LEU A 374 17.79 -19.55 -5.88
N PRO A 375 18.80 -19.17 -5.08
CA PRO A 375 18.81 -19.37 -3.63
C PRO A 375 17.74 -18.58 -2.87
N PHE A 376 17.45 -17.34 -3.30
CA PHE A 376 16.43 -16.49 -2.69
C PHE A 376 15.08 -16.66 -3.39
N LYS A 377 14.01 -16.80 -2.60
CA LYS A 377 12.63 -16.95 -3.06
C LYS A 377 11.80 -15.73 -2.67
N VAL A 378 10.81 -15.38 -3.48
CA VAL A 378 9.91 -14.25 -3.23
C VAL A 378 8.89 -14.58 -2.14
N HIS A 379 8.79 -13.71 -1.15
CA HIS A 379 7.82 -13.73 -0.07
C HIS A 379 6.99 -12.43 -0.07
N PRO A 380 5.64 -12.51 0.01
CA PRO A 380 4.82 -11.33 0.13
C PRO A 380 5.02 -10.68 1.51
N VAL A 381 5.07 -9.35 1.53
CA VAL A 381 5.10 -8.56 2.78
C VAL A 381 3.70 -8.03 3.06
N SER A 382 3.10 -8.53 4.15
CA SER A 382 1.78 -8.08 4.59
C SER A 382 1.86 -6.63 5.09
N ARG A 383 0.70 -5.97 5.19
CA ARG A 383 0.64 -4.63 5.79
C ARG A 383 1.13 -4.62 7.23
N ASP A 384 0.78 -5.65 8.01
CA ASP A 384 1.16 -5.73 9.42
C ASP A 384 2.67 -5.97 9.57
N ALA A 385 3.24 -6.87 8.76
CA ALA A 385 4.69 -7.13 8.71
C ALA A 385 5.48 -5.88 8.29
N PHE A 386 4.97 -5.10 7.34
CA PHE A 386 5.58 -3.82 6.95
C PHE A 386 5.60 -2.81 8.12
N ILE A 387 4.49 -2.70 8.86
CA ILE A 387 4.36 -1.75 9.97
C ILE A 387 5.20 -2.18 11.18
N SER A 388 5.28 -3.48 11.47
CA SER A 388 6.06 -4.02 12.59
C SER A 388 7.57 -3.99 12.32
N GLY A 389 7.98 -3.95 11.06
CA GLY A 389 9.39 -4.07 10.66
C GLY A 389 9.85 -5.52 10.50
N GLU A 390 8.98 -6.51 10.75
CA GLU A 390 9.29 -7.95 10.68
C GLU A 390 9.87 -8.39 9.32
N TYR A 391 9.54 -7.68 8.24
CA TYR A 391 10.08 -7.99 6.91
C TYR A 391 11.60 -7.76 6.79
N LEU A 392 12.16 -6.93 7.69
CA LEU A 392 13.60 -6.66 7.81
C LEU A 392 14.32 -7.75 8.59
N ASP A 393 13.59 -8.60 9.32
CA ASP A 393 14.19 -9.72 10.07
C ASP A 393 14.73 -10.73 9.06
N CYS A 394 16.05 -10.81 9.03
CA CYS A 394 16.84 -11.58 8.08
C CYS A 394 17.67 -12.58 8.87
N ASP A 395 17.13 -13.79 9.10
CA ASP A 395 17.84 -14.87 9.79
C ASP A 395 19.21 -15.21 9.13
N THR A 396 19.37 -14.89 7.85
CA THR A 396 20.59 -15.14 7.06
C THR A 396 21.64 -14.03 7.14
N CYS A 397 21.31 -12.89 7.76
CA CYS A 397 22.24 -11.78 7.94
C CYS A 397 23.16 -12.01 9.16
N ASP A 398 22.79 -12.97 10.02
CA ASP A 398 23.57 -13.42 11.17
C ASP A 398 24.57 -14.55 10.81
N GLU A 399 24.58 -15.05 9.57
CA GLU A 399 25.45 -16.15 9.13
C GLU A 399 26.71 -15.70 8.35
N ALA A 400 27.02 -14.40 8.33
CA ALA A 400 28.16 -13.85 7.59
C ALA A 400 29.41 -13.57 8.45
N ASP A 401 29.37 -13.91 9.75
CA ASP A 401 30.45 -13.64 10.71
C ASP A 401 31.27 -14.88 11.14
N ASP A 402 31.08 -16.05 10.52
CA ASP A 402 31.87 -17.27 10.80
C ASP A 402 32.84 -17.67 9.67
#